data_AF-A0AAC8T827-F1
#
_entry.id   AF-A0AAC8T827-F1
#
_cell.length_a   1.000
_cell.length_b   1.000
_cell.length_c   1.000
_cell.angle_alpha   90.00
_cell.angle_beta   90.00
_cell.angle_gamma   90.00
#
_symmetry.space_group_name_H-M   'P 1'
#
loop_
_entity.id
_entity.type
_entity.pdbx_description
1 polymer ?
#
loop_
_entity_poly.entity_id
_entity_poly.type
_entity_poly.pdbx_seq_one_letter_code
_entity_poly.pdbx_strand_id
1 'polypeptide(L)' 'MKSLSKPLIIVLSLLPLSALACEMPKVTGCDYVDCLKDDLAFVAQNDKYGFVDKTGKVVIPVQYDFAFSFIEGLERIKK' A
#
# COMPACT_ATOMS: atom_id res chain seq x y z
N MET A 1 -13.93 -21.93 -39.93
CA MET A 1 -13.90 -21.36 -38.56
C MET A 1 -13.43 -19.91 -38.66
N LYS A 2 -14.34 -18.95 -38.60
CA LYS A 2 -14.01 -17.52 -38.69
C LYS A 2 -13.43 -17.11 -37.34
N SER A 3 -12.12 -16.84 -37.32
CA SER A 3 -11.33 -16.54 -36.10
C SER A 3 -11.83 -15.26 -35.45
N LEU A 4 -12.65 -15.45 -34.42
CA LEU A 4 -13.15 -14.45 -33.51
C LEU A 4 -12.02 -14.11 -32.51
N SER A 5 -11.08 -13.23 -32.84
CA SER A 5 -9.99 -12.95 -31.87
C SER A 5 -9.29 -11.59 -31.96
N LYS A 6 -9.60 -10.72 -32.93
CA LYS A 6 -8.73 -9.57 -33.22
C LYS A 6 -9.07 -8.20 -32.61
N PRO A 7 -10.18 -7.97 -31.88
CA PRO A 7 -10.29 -6.77 -31.04
C PRO A 7 -10.00 -7.04 -29.55
N LEU A 8 -10.23 -8.26 -29.04
CA LEU A 8 -10.09 -8.56 -27.60
C LEU A 8 -8.63 -8.69 -27.15
N ILE A 9 -7.73 -9.16 -28.03
CA ILE A 9 -6.30 -9.28 -27.72
C ILE A 9 -5.61 -7.91 -27.62
N ILE A 10 -6.07 -6.91 -28.39
CA ILE A 10 -5.44 -5.57 -28.45
C ILE A 10 -5.73 -4.75 -27.18
N VAL A 11 -6.89 -4.95 -26.56
CA VAL A 11 -7.25 -4.24 -25.31
C VAL A 11 -6.39 -4.72 -24.12
N LEU A 12 -5.99 -5.99 -24.12
CA LEU A 12 -5.18 -6.58 -23.04
C LEU A 12 -3.73 -6.07 -23.02
N SER A 13 -3.19 -5.62 -24.16
CA SER A 13 -1.82 -5.06 -24.25
C SER A 13 -1.73 -3.57 -23.93
N LEU A 14 -2.87 -2.88 -23.80
CA LEU A 14 -2.94 -1.43 -23.52
C LEU A 14 -3.15 -1.13 -22.03
N LEU A 15 -3.46 -2.13 -21.21
CA LEU A 15 -3.38 -2.00 -19.75
C LEU A 15 -1.88 -2.02 -19.39
N PRO A 16 -1.29 -0.90 -18.94
CA PRO A 16 0.09 -0.94 -18.51
C PRO A 16 0.17 -1.94 -17.36
N LEU A 17 1.15 -2.86 -17.43
CA LEU A 17 1.40 -3.88 -16.42
C LEU A 17 1.57 -3.29 -15.01
N SER A 18 1.81 -1.97 -14.92
CA SER A 18 1.84 -1.18 -13.69
C SER A 18 0.50 -1.11 -12.95
N ALA A 19 -0.65 -1.40 -13.57
CA ALA A 19 -1.94 -1.43 -12.88
C ALA A 19 -2.04 -2.55 -11.80
N LEU A 20 -1.09 -3.48 -11.79
CA LEU A 20 -0.92 -4.49 -10.73
C LEU A 20 0.17 -4.13 -9.71
N ALA A 21 0.96 -3.08 -9.95
CA ALA A 21 1.99 -2.63 -9.02
C ALA A 21 1.40 -1.60 -8.07
N CYS A 22 1.63 -1.77 -6.76
CA CYS A 22 1.20 -0.76 -5.82
C CYS A 22 2.01 0.53 -6.02
N GLU A 23 1.34 1.67 -6.01
CA GLU A 23 1.99 2.97 -6.11
C GLU A 23 2.64 3.29 -4.75
N MET A 24 3.95 3.49 -4.75
CA MET A 24 4.71 3.88 -3.55
C MET A 24 5.11 5.35 -3.68
N PRO A 25 4.88 6.19 -2.66
CA PRO A 25 5.34 7.56 -2.68
C PRO A 25 6.86 7.60 -2.53
N LYS A 26 7.49 8.58 -3.17
CA LYS A 26 8.93 8.77 -3.06
C LYS A 26 9.26 9.51 -1.76
N VAL A 27 9.55 8.77 -0.71
CA VAL A 27 9.94 9.31 0.60
C VAL A 27 11.42 8.99 0.86
N THR A 28 12.18 9.97 1.36
CA THR A 28 13.58 9.78 1.74
C THR A 28 13.74 9.77 3.25
N GLY A 29 14.67 8.96 3.77
CA GLY A 29 15.00 8.93 5.20
C GLY A 29 14.02 8.13 6.05
N CYS A 30 13.10 7.38 5.43
CA CYS A 30 12.26 6.40 6.11
C CYS A 30 12.85 5.00 5.95
N ASP A 31 12.69 4.18 6.98
CA ASP A 31 13.13 2.78 6.99
C ASP A 31 12.12 1.89 6.26
N TYR A 32 10.84 2.27 6.31
CA TYR A 32 9.74 1.57 5.65
C TYR A 32 8.73 2.55 5.08
N VAL A 33 8.22 2.25 3.89
CA VAL A 33 7.16 2.99 3.21
C VAL A 33 6.21 1.96 2.61
N ASP A 34 4.94 2.01 2.98
CA ASP A 34 3.89 1.14 2.45
C ASP A 34 3.31 1.69 1.13
N CYS A 35 2.50 0.87 0.48
CA CYS A 35 1.68 1.25 -0.66
C CYS A 35 0.72 2.40 -0.32
N LEU A 36 0.45 3.26 -1.30
CA LEU A 36 -0.65 4.21 -1.23
C LEU A 36 -1.99 3.46 -1.15
N LYS A 37 -2.78 3.82 -0.14
CA LYS A 37 -4.19 3.46 0.02
C LYS A 37 -4.93 4.76 0.35
N ASP A 38 -5.93 5.12 -0.45
CA ASP A 38 -6.70 6.35 -0.27
C ASP A 38 -5.80 7.61 -0.16
N ASP A 39 -4.85 7.76 -1.10
CA ASP A 39 -3.84 8.83 -1.17
C ASP A 39 -2.88 8.90 0.03
N LEU A 40 -2.92 7.95 0.95
CA LEU A 40 -2.06 7.87 2.13
C LEU A 40 -1.16 6.64 2.10
N ALA A 41 0.08 6.79 2.50
CA ALA A 41 1.00 5.69 2.73
C ALA A 41 1.49 5.72 4.17
N PHE A 42 1.54 4.54 4.78
CA PHE A 42 2.15 4.35 6.08
C PHE A 42 3.67 4.43 5.96
N VAL A 43 4.32 5.12 6.89
CA VAL A 43 5.79 5.23 6.93
C VAL A 43 6.33 4.92 8.31
N ALA A 44 7.53 4.33 8.35
CA ALA A 44 8.29 4.12 9.57
C ALA A 44 9.66 4.80 9.48
N GLN A 45 10.09 5.41 10.58
CA GLN A 45 11.41 6.02 10.74
C GLN A 45 11.83 5.90 12.21
N ASN A 46 12.98 5.29 12.49
CA ASN A 46 13.55 5.15 13.84
C ASN A 46 12.54 4.59 14.87
N ASP A 47 11.86 3.49 14.52
CA ASP A 47 10.81 2.83 15.33
C ASP A 47 9.59 3.72 15.64
N LYS A 48 9.45 4.86 14.96
CA LYS A 48 8.26 5.72 14.98
C LYS A 48 7.51 5.61 13.67
N TYR A 49 6.21 5.90 13.73
CA TYR A 49 5.28 5.69 12.65
C TYR A 49 4.43 6.93 12.39
N GLY A 50 4.04 7.08 11.12
CA GLY A 50 3.20 8.17 10.64
C GLY A 50 2.62 7.86 9.27
N PHE A 51 2.08 8.89 8.62
CA PHE A 51 1.51 8.79 7.28
C PHE A 51 2.00 9.92 6.41
N VAL A 52 2.22 9.61 5.13
CA VAL A 52 2.53 10.58 4.08
C VAL A 52 1.46 10.56 3.01
N ASP A 53 1.34 11.65 2.26
CA ASP A 53 0.55 11.66 1.03
C ASP A 53 1.34 11.09 -0.16
N LYS A 54 0.71 11.03 -1.33
CA LYS A 54 1.34 10.60 -2.59
C LYS A 54 2.58 11.40 -3.02
N THR A 55 2.75 12.61 -2.53
CA THR A 55 3.94 13.45 -2.79
C THR A 55 5.08 13.15 -1.84
N GLY A 56 4.84 12.32 -0.82
CA GLY A 56 5.77 12.03 0.27
C GLY A 56 5.74 13.08 1.39
N LYS A 57 4.76 14.00 1.38
CA LYS A 57 4.60 14.99 2.44
C LYS A 57 3.96 14.33 3.65
N VAL A 58 4.53 14.57 4.83
CA VAL A 58 3.98 14.09 6.10
C VAL A 58 2.60 14.69 6.35
N VAL A 59 1.60 13.82 6.46
CA VAL A 59 0.21 14.15 6.84
C VAL A 59 0.01 13.88 8.34
N ILE A 60 0.51 12.74 8.81
CA ILE A 60 0.55 12.38 10.24
C ILE A 60 2.02 12.28 10.66
N PRO A 61 2.47 13.06 11.65
CA PRO A 61 3.87 13.08 12.10
C PRO A 61 4.39 11.68 12.45
N VAL A 62 5.65 11.41 12.08
CA VAL A 62 6.35 10.15 12.37
C VAL A 62 6.88 10.17 13.80
N GLN A 63 5.97 10.11 14.77
CA GLN A 63 6.28 10.25 16.19
C GLN A 63 5.54 9.25 17.09
N TYR A 64 4.65 8.45 16.50
CA TYR A 64 3.84 7.49 17.25
C TYR A 64 4.58 6.17 17.34
N ASP A 65 4.54 5.55 18.51
CA ASP A 65 4.99 4.17 18.69
C ASP A 65 4.01 3.22 17.99
N PHE A 66 4.51 2.08 17.48
CA PHE A 66 3.62 1.06 16.92
C PHE A 66 2.74 0.50 18.03
N ALA A 67 1.45 0.83 18.00
CA ALA A 67 0.47 0.10 18.77
C ALA A 67 0.11 -1.15 17.95
N PHE A 68 0.86 -2.25 18.16
CA PHE A 68 0.29 -3.57 17.88
C PHE A 68 -0.95 -3.67 18.78
N SER A 69 -2.13 -3.40 18.23
CA SER A 69 -3.38 -3.67 18.94
C SER A 69 -3.28 -5.09 19.46
N PHE A 70 -3.27 -5.23 20.78
CA PHE A 70 -3.37 -6.47 21.52
C PHE A 70 -4.41 -7.38 20.84
N ILE A 71 -3.95 -8.34 20.04
CA ILE A 71 -4.72 -9.55 19.73
C ILE A 71 -4.36 -10.59 20.81
N GLU A 72 -4.44 -10.18 22.07
CA GLU A 72 -4.50 -11.11 23.22
C GLU A 72 -5.85 -10.98 23.93
N GLY A 73 -6.91 -10.66 23.17
CA GLY A 73 -8.30 -10.63 23.65
C GLY A 73 -9.22 -11.63 22.93
N LEU A 74 -8.73 -12.33 21.90
CA LEU A 74 -9.39 -13.51 21.36
C LEU A 74 -8.79 -14.74 22.02
N GLU A 75 -8.89 -14.81 23.35
CA GLU A 75 -8.87 -16.09 24.02
C GLU A 75 -9.88 -16.98 23.29
N ARG A 76 -9.38 -18.01 22.62
CA ARG A 76 -10.19 -19.13 22.16
C ARG A 76 -10.88 -19.68 23.40
N ILE A 77 -12.12 -19.27 23.67
CA ILE A 77 -12.98 -20.02 24.56
C ILE A 77 -13.29 -21.32 23.83
N LYS A 78 -12.43 -22.32 24.06
CA LYS A 78 -12.66 -23.69 23.65
C LYS A 78 -13.65 -24.26 24.67
N LYS A 79 -14.89 -24.48 24.25
CA LYS A 79 -15.79 -25.38 24.97
C LYS A 79 -15.31 -26.82 24.79
#